data_AF-A0A959S612-F1
#
_entry.id   AF-A0A959S612-F1
#
_cell.length_a   1.000
_cell.length_b   1.000
_cell.length_c   1.000
_cell.angle_alpha   90.00
_cell.angle_beta   90.00
_cell.angle_gamma   90.00
#
_symmetry.space_group_name_H-M   'P 1'
#
loop_
_entity.id
_entity.type
_entity.pdbx_description
1 polymer ?
#
loop_
_entity_poly.entity_id
_entity_poly.type
_entity_poly.pdbx_seq_one_letter_code
_entity_poly.pdbx_strand_id
1 'polypeptide(L)'
;MTDKHLLILTYILLGIYNVLFFLGRYLEGLPLAGDFFFFVKSYLGTMTLLEFMGVAVVFFDLILNYEKPSMGMRRLRLLLTVIFVFAFLAKIFINYMDSALLE
;
A
#
# COMPACT_ATOMS: atom_id res chain seq x y z
N MET A 1 8.58 21.79 -5.37
CA MET A 1 9.02 20.39 -5.14
C MET A 1 8.39 19.56 -6.25
N THR A 2 9.20 19.20 -7.24
CA THR A 2 8.78 18.66 -8.55
C THR A 2 8.03 17.34 -8.40
N ASP A 3 6.92 17.16 -9.11
CA ASP A 3 5.94 16.05 -9.01
C ASP A 3 6.56 14.63 -8.89
N LYS A 4 7.76 14.45 -9.46
CA LYS A 4 8.56 13.22 -9.34
C LYS A 4 8.90 12.85 -7.90
N HIS A 5 9.21 13.82 -7.05
CA HIS A 5 9.54 13.56 -5.64
C HIS A 5 8.31 13.12 -4.84
N LEU A 6 7.15 13.71 -5.13
CA LEU A 6 5.90 13.33 -4.49
C LEU A 6 5.56 11.87 -4.81
N LEU A 7 5.68 11.49 -6.09
CA LEU A 7 5.41 10.12 -6.50
C LEU A 7 6.37 9.11 -5.86
N ILE A 8 7.67 9.41 -5.83
CA ILE A 8 8.66 8.55 -5.16
C ILE A 8 8.31 8.40 -3.67
N LEU A 9 7.93 9.50 -3.02
CA LEU A 9 7.46 9.49 -1.64
C LEU A 9 6.21 8.58 -1.49
N THR A 10 5.25 8.64 -2.41
CA THR A 10 4.09 7.74 -2.41
C THR A 10 4.49 6.27 -2.49
N TYR A 11 5.43 5.91 -3.38
CA TYR A 11 5.94 4.53 -3.46
C TYR A 11 6.58 4.08 -2.14
N ILE A 12 7.38 4.94 -1.51
CA ILE A 12 8.06 4.63 -0.24
C ILE A 12 7.02 4.46 0.88
N LEU A 13 6.07 5.39 1.00
CA LEU A 13 5.03 5.34 2.02
C LEU A 13 4.13 4.11 1.86
N LEU A 14 3.71 3.78 0.64
CA LEU A 14 2.97 2.55 0.36
C LEU A 14 3.78 1.31 0.73
N GLY A 15 5.07 1.29 0.42
CA GLY A 15 5.97 0.19 0.77
C GLY A 15 6.06 -0.01 2.28
N ILE A 16 6.37 1.05 3.03
CA ILE A 16 6.47 1.01 4.50
C ILE A 16 5.13 0.62 5.11
N TYR A 17 4.04 1.24 4.67
CA TYR A 17 2.68 0.97 5.16
C TYR A 17 2.31 -0.51 4.98
N ASN A 18 2.53 -1.07 3.79
CA ASN A 18 2.23 -2.46 3.49
C ASN A 18 3.09 -3.41 4.33
N VAL A 19 4.40 -3.17 4.40
CA VAL A 19 5.33 -3.99 5.19
C VAL A 19 4.94 -3.98 6.68
N LEU A 20 4.70 -2.81 7.26
CA LEU A 20 4.31 -2.70 8.67
C LEU A 20 2.98 -3.40 8.95
N PHE A 21 2.00 -3.26 8.05
CA PHE A 21 0.72 -3.96 8.19
C PHE A 21 0.90 -5.49 8.21
N PHE A 22 1.62 -6.04 7.21
CA PHE A 22 1.80 -7.49 7.10
C PHE A 22 2.66 -8.04 8.23
N LEU A 23 3.72 -7.34 8.62
CA LEU A 23 4.54 -7.71 9.78
C LEU A 23 3.70 -7.68 11.06
N GLY A 24 2.91 -6.64 11.28
CA GLY A 24 2.07 -6.52 12.47
C GLY A 24 0.98 -7.58 12.55
N ARG A 25 0.45 -8.03 11.40
CA ARG A 25 -0.60 -9.06 11.35
C ARG A 25 -0.07 -10.48 11.54
N TYR A 26 1.08 -10.80 10.93
CA TYR A 26 1.55 -12.19 10.79
C TYR A 26 2.85 -12.51 11.53
N LEU A 27 3.62 -11.50 11.94
CA LEU A 27 4.88 -11.71 12.65
C LEU A 27 4.74 -11.24 14.11
N GLU A 28 4.63 -12.21 15.01
CA GLU A 28 4.58 -11.94 16.45
C GLU A 28 5.96 -11.47 16.96
N GLY A 29 5.96 -10.61 17.98
CA GLY A 29 7.19 -10.14 18.65
C GLY A 29 7.79 -8.83 18.13
N LEU A 30 7.15 -8.15 17.17
CA LEU A 30 7.53 -6.80 16.72
C LEU A 30 6.57 -5.74 17.29
N PRO A 31 6.89 -5.08 18.42
CA PRO A 31 5.96 -4.17 19.09
C PRO A 31 5.51 -3.01 18.19
N LEU A 32 6.45 -2.39 17.46
CA LEU A 32 6.12 -1.29 16.54
C LEU A 32 5.15 -1.71 15.42
N ALA A 33 5.33 -2.92 14.86
CA ALA A 33 4.47 -3.40 13.79
C ALA A 33 3.08 -3.82 14.34
N GLY A 34 3.03 -4.43 15.52
CA GLY A 34 1.79 -4.74 16.22
C GLY A 34 0.98 -3.49 16.56
N ASP A 35 1.61 -2.48 17.18
CA ASP A 35 0.98 -1.20 17.51
C ASP A 35 0.45 -0.51 16.25
N PHE A 36 1.22 -0.54 15.17
CA PHE A 36 0.80 0.00 13.89
C PHE A 36 -0.41 -0.74 13.32
N PHE A 37 -0.44 -2.07 13.39
CA PHE A 37 -1.59 -2.86 12.95
C PHE A 37 -2.86 -2.53 13.75
N PHE A 38 -2.76 -2.40 15.08
CA PHE A 38 -3.88 -1.99 15.92
C PHE A 38 -4.36 -0.57 15.60
N PHE A 39 -3.44 0.35 15.33
CA PHE A 39 -3.76 1.69 14.87
C PHE A 39 -4.53 1.66 13.54
N VAL A 40 -4.07 0.86 12.56
CA VAL A 40 -4.77 0.70 11.28
C VAL A 40 -6.16 0.11 11.47
N LYS A 41 -6.33 -0.92 12.32
CA LYS A 41 -7.65 -1.48 12.67
C LYS A 41 -8.56 -0.43 13.30
N SER A 42 -8.05 0.39 14.20
CA SER A 42 -8.82 1.44 14.90
C SER A 42 -9.34 2.52 13.96
N TYR A 43 -8.62 2.79 12.87
CA TYR A 43 -8.96 3.81 11.87
C TYR A 43 -9.14 3.20 10.47
N LEU A 44 -9.72 2.00 10.40
CA LEU A 44 -9.75 1.18 9.18
C LEU A 44 -10.27 1.93 7.96
N GLY A 45 -11.40 2.64 8.09
CA GLY A 45 -12.00 3.38 6.98
C GLY A 45 -11.07 4.47 6.43
N THR A 46 -10.52 5.29 7.31
CA THR A 46 -9.60 6.37 6.94
C THR A 46 -8.32 5.83 6.32
N MET A 47 -7.72 4.79 6.92
CA MET A 47 -6.48 4.20 6.43
C MET A 47 -6.65 3.50 5.08
N THR A 48 -7.79 2.82 4.88
CA THR A 48 -8.15 2.21 3.60
C THR A 48 -8.31 3.27 2.51
N LEU A 49 -8.94 4.41 2.83
CA LEU A 49 -9.09 5.50 1.87
C LEU A 49 -7.75 6.15 1.51
N LEU A 50 -6.88 6.40 2.50
CA LEU A 50 -5.53 6.94 2.26
C LEU A 50 -4.69 5.99 1.41
N GLU A 51 -4.73 4.68 1.70
CA GLU A 51 -4.05 3.69 0.89
C GLU A 51 -4.62 3.65 -0.53
N PHE A 52 -5.94 3.65 -0.68
CA PHE A 52 -6.59 3.70 -2.00
C PHE A 52 -6.12 4.90 -2.82
N MET A 53 -6.07 6.09 -2.21
CA MET A 53 -5.54 7.29 -2.87
C MET A 53 -4.09 7.10 -3.32
N GLY A 54 -3.24 6.55 -2.45
CA GLY A 54 -1.84 6.26 -2.80
C GLY A 54 -1.72 5.28 -3.96
N VAL A 55 -2.46 4.17 -3.91
CA VAL A 55 -2.50 3.14 -4.96
C VAL A 55 -3.03 3.71 -6.27
N ALA A 56 -4.10 4.50 -6.24
CA ALA A 56 -4.66 5.16 -7.40
C ALA A 56 -3.64 6.10 -8.06
N VAL A 57 -2.93 6.91 -7.26
CA VAL A 57 -1.90 7.83 -7.78
C VAL A 57 -0.79 7.08 -8.52
N VAL A 58 -0.22 6.02 -7.92
CA VAL A 58 0.86 5.27 -8.58
C VAL A 58 0.35 4.50 -9.82
N PHE A 59 -0.90 4.03 -9.78
CA PHE A 59 -1.54 3.35 -10.89
C PHE A 59 -1.83 4.28 -12.07
N PHE A 60 -2.42 5.45 -11.82
CA PHE A 60 -2.66 6.45 -12.86
C PHE A 60 -1.34 7.00 -13.42
N ASP A 61 -0.31 7.23 -12.59
CA ASP A 61 1.01 7.61 -13.09
C ASP A 61 1.60 6.53 -14.01
N LEU A 62 1.47 5.25 -13.65
CA LEU A 62 1.94 4.15 -14.49
C LEU A 62 1.26 4.16 -15.86
N ILE A 63 -0.06 4.38 -15.93
CA ILE A 63 -0.81 4.42 -17.19
C ILE A 63 -0.44 5.66 -18.01
N LEU A 64 -0.51 6.84 -17.40
CA LEU A 64 -0.31 8.11 -18.10
C LEU A 64 1.13 8.32 -18.55
N ASN A 65 2.10 7.76 -17.82
CA ASN A 65 3.52 7.96 -18.04
C ASN A 65 4.26 6.66 -18.37
N TYR A 66 3.57 5.65 -18.90
CA TYR A 66 4.14 4.31 -19.12
C TYR A 66 5.41 4.32 -19.99
N GLU A 67 5.44 5.14 -21.04
CA GLU A 67 6.53 5.16 -22.03
C GLU A 67 7.71 6.06 -21.65
N LYS A 68 7.56 6.93 -20.64
CA LYS A 68 8.60 7.92 -20.27
C LYS A 68 9.86 7.31 -19.64
N PRO A 69 9.79 6.29 -18.75
CA PRO A 69 10.97 5.72 -18.10
C PRO A 69 11.76 4.78 -19.02
N SER A 70 13.04 4.58 -18.70
CA SER A 70 13.85 3.52 -19.32
C SER A 70 13.23 2.14 -19.08
N MET A 71 13.52 1.17 -19.95
CA MET A 71 12.89 -0.16 -19.90
C MET A 71 13.01 -0.85 -18.53
N GLY A 72 14.15 -0.70 -17.85
CA GLY A 72 14.36 -1.24 -16.50
C GLY A 72 13.47 -0.56 -15.46
N MET A 73 13.46 0.77 -15.44
CA MET A 73 12.65 1.54 -14.49
C MET A 73 11.14 1.35 -14.74
N ARG A 74 10.74 1.17 -16.00
CA ARG A 74 9.36 0.86 -16.39
C ARG A 74 8.91 -0.48 -15.81
N ARG A 75 9.73 -1.53 -15.94
CA ARG A 75 9.43 -2.86 -15.37
C ARG A 75 9.31 -2.79 -13.85
N LEU A 76 10.21 -2.06 -13.19
CA LEU A 76 10.18 -1.89 -11.73
C LEU A 76 8.90 -1.17 -11.28
N ARG A 77 8.53 -0.05 -11.92
CA ARG A 77 7.30 0.69 -11.60
C ARG A 77 6.06 -0.17 -11.80
N LEU A 78 6.00 -0.92 -12.89
CA LEU A 78 4.90 -1.85 -13.15
C LEU A 78 4.80 -2.91 -12.05
N LEU A 79 5.91 -3.56 -11.71
CA LEU A 79 5.95 -4.59 -10.67
C LEU A 79 5.53 -4.04 -9.30
N LEU A 80 6.05 -2.88 -8.89
CA LEU A 80 5.68 -2.24 -7.63
C LEU A 80 4.20 -1.85 -7.59
N THR A 81 3.68 -1.28 -8.69
CA THR A 81 2.26 -0.92 -8.78
C THR A 81 1.37 -2.14 -8.65
N VAL A 82 1.70 -3.22 -9.36
CA VAL A 82 0.96 -4.50 -9.28
C VAL A 82 1.00 -5.03 -7.84
N ILE A 83 2.16 -5.05 -7.20
CA ILE A 83 2.29 -5.48 -5.79
C ILE A 83 1.39 -4.64 -4.88
N PHE A 84 1.41 -3.31 -4.99
CA PHE A 84 0.59 -2.45 -4.13
C PHE A 84 -0.90 -2.59 -4.38
N VAL A 85 -1.33 -2.73 -5.64
CA VAL A 85 -2.74 -3.00 -5.96
C VAL A 85 -3.19 -4.34 -5.36
N PHE A 86 -2.41 -5.41 -5.55
CA PHE A 86 -2.74 -6.71 -4.99
C PHE A 86 -2.71 -6.71 -3.45
N ALA A 87 -1.74 -6.03 -2.84
CA ALA A 87 -1.66 -5.92 -1.40
C ALA A 87 -2.84 -5.15 -0.80
N PHE A 88 -3.28 -4.07 -1.46
CA PHE A 88 -4.48 -3.33 -1.07
C PHE A 88 -5.74 -4.21 -1.16
N LEU A 89 -5.93 -4.91 -2.28
CA LEU A 89 -7.07 -5.82 -2.44
C LEU A 89 -7.04 -6.94 -1.40
N ALA A 90 -5.89 -7.57 -1.18
CA ALA A 90 -5.73 -8.61 -0.16
C ALA A 90 -6.12 -8.10 1.23
N LYS A 91 -5.74 -6.86 1.58
CA LYS A 91 -6.13 -6.24 2.85
C LYS A 91 -7.61 -5.94 2.95
N ILE A 92 -8.26 -5.51 1.88
CA ILE A 92 -9.72 -5.38 1.87
C ILE A 92 -10.36 -6.74 2.19
N PHE A 93 -9.92 -7.82 1.52
CA PHE A 93 -10.43 -9.16 1.78
C PHE A 93 -10.16 -9.62 3.22
N ILE A 94 -8.95 -9.43 3.74
CA ILE A 94 -8.58 -9.80 5.11
C ILE A 94 -9.45 -9.04 6.12
N ASN A 95 -9.57 -7.72 5.97
CA ASN A 95 -10.36 -6.91 6.91
C ASN A 95 -11.86 -7.20 6.79
N TYR A 96 -12.36 -7.44 5.58
CA TYR A 96 -13.75 -7.85 5.36
C TYR A 96 -14.05 -9.21 6.01
N MET A 97 -13.16 -10.20 5.82
CA MET A 97 -13.29 -11.50 6.48
C MET A 97 -13.21 -11.38 8.00
N ASP A 98 -12.26 -10.62 8.53
CA ASP A 98 -12.15 -10.38 9.97
C ASP A 98 -13.45 -9.74 10.52
N SER A 99 -14.05 -8.79 9.80
CA SER A 99 -15.33 -8.18 10.19
C SER A 99 -16.49 -9.17 10.10
N ALA A 100 -16.56 -9.98 9.05
CA ALA A 100 -17.64 -10.95 8.83
C ALA A 100 -17.56 -12.20 9.74
N LEU A 101 -16.38 -12.50 10.28
CA LEU A 101 -16.15 -13.64 11.19
C LEU A 101 -16.22 -13.26 12.68
N LEU A 102 -16.26 -11.96 13.00
CA LEU A 102 -16.36 -11.42 14.37
C LEU A 102 -17.77 -10.88 14.70
N GLU A 103 -18.74 -11.08 13.80
CA GLU A 103 -20.18 -11.09 14.08
C GLU A 103 -20.67 -12.53 14.33
#